data_AF-A0AAP2DEM8-F1
#
_entry.id   AF-A0AAP2DEM8-F1
#
_cell.length_a   1.000
_cell.length_b   1.000
_cell.length_c   1.000
_cell.angle_alpha   90.00
_cell.angle_beta   90.00
_cell.angle_gamma   90.00
#
_symmetry.space_group_name_H-M   'P 1'
#
loop_
_entity.id
_entity.type
_entity.pdbx_description
1 polymer ?
#
loop_
_entity_poly.entity_id
_entity_poly.type
_entity_poly.pdbx_seq_one_letter_code
_entity_poly.pdbx_strand_id
1 'polypeptide(L)' 'MPGKKTKKNQLPDRFFDRDLSWLSFNERVLAEAQRESVPLMERIRFLSIY' A
#
# COMPACT_ATOMS: atom_id res chain seq x y z
N MET A 1 9.98 -41.33 -20.30
CA MET A 1 9.72 -40.17 -21.19
C MET A 1 9.75 -38.90 -20.35
N PRO A 2 10.68 -37.95 -20.54
CA PRO A 2 10.68 -36.73 -19.75
C PRO A 2 9.75 -35.69 -20.40
N GLY A 3 8.61 -35.44 -19.74
CA GLY A 3 7.65 -34.39 -20.08
C GLY A 3 8.23 -32.99 -19.85
N LYS A 4 8.00 -32.12 -20.84
CA LYS A 4 8.54 -30.76 -20.97
C LYS A 4 8.19 -29.87 -19.77
N LYS A 5 9.20 -29.25 -19.14
CA LYS A 5 9.01 -28.15 -18.19
C LYS A 5 8.55 -26.91 -18.97
N THR A 6 7.33 -26.46 -18.73
CA THR A 6 6.79 -25.19 -19.22
C THR A 6 7.53 -24.03 -18.54
N LYS A 7 8.30 -23.27 -19.33
CA LYS A 7 8.91 -22.01 -18.88
C LYS A 7 7.78 -21.02 -18.55
N LYS A 8 7.60 -20.67 -17.27
CA LYS A 8 6.80 -19.51 -16.87
C LYS A 8 7.51 -18.27 -17.43
N ASN A 9 6.88 -17.57 -18.37
CA ASN A 9 7.31 -16.23 -18.78
C ASN A 9 7.38 -15.37 -17.51
N GLN A 10 8.58 -14.95 -17.13
CA GLN A 10 8.79 -13.96 -16.07
C GLN A 10 8.41 -12.60 -16.63
N LEU A 11 7.12 -12.32 -16.73
CA LEU A 11 6.66 -10.94 -16.72
C LEU A 11 7.07 -10.40 -15.34
N PRO A 12 7.80 -9.28 -15.26
CA PRO A 12 8.12 -8.70 -13.96
C PRO A 12 6.79 -8.46 -13.22
N ASP A 13 6.75 -8.83 -11.93
CA ASP A 13 5.67 -8.47 -11.01
C ASP A 13 5.58 -6.94 -10.95
N ARG A 14 4.86 -6.37 -11.91
CA ARG A 14 4.71 -4.92 -12.11
C ARG A 14 3.46 -4.38 -11.41
N PHE A 15 2.68 -5.26 -10.80
CA PHE A 15 1.42 -4.92 -10.17
C PHE A 15 1.45 -5.34 -8.71
N PHE A 16 1.14 -4.40 -7.84
CA PHE A 16 0.94 -4.66 -6.42
C PHE A 16 -0.51 -5.07 -6.17
N ASP A 17 -0.75 -5.90 -5.16
CA ASP A 17 -2.10 -6.22 -4.71
C ASP A 17 -2.83 -4.92 -4.33
N ARG A 18 -4.01 -4.74 -4.91
CA ARG A 18 -4.81 -3.53 -4.75
C ARG A 18 -5.15 -3.28 -3.28
N ASP A 19 -5.60 -4.30 -2.58
CA ASP A 19 -6.05 -4.20 -1.20
C ASP A 19 -4.88 -3.89 -0.26
N LEU A 20 -3.72 -4.51 -0.49
CA LEU A 20 -2.48 -4.18 0.24
C LEU A 20 -2.01 -2.75 -0.04
N SER A 21 -2.14 -2.29 -1.29
CA SER A 21 -1.80 -0.92 -1.67
C SER A 21 -2.72 0.10 -1.00
N TRP A 22 -4.01 -0.22 -0.89
CA TRP A 22 -4.99 0.59 -0.18
C TRP A 22 -4.70 0.64 1.32
N LEU A 23 -4.37 -0.50 1.94
CA LEU A 23 -4.00 -0.56 3.34
C LEU A 23 -2.73 0.25 3.64
N SER A 24 -1.71 0.15 2.79
CA SER A 24 -0.48 0.94 2.91
C SER A 24 -0.70 2.44 2.70
N PHE A 25 -1.69 2.82 1.88
CA PHE A 25 -2.12 4.21 1.79
C PHE A 25 -2.73 4.69 3.12
N ASN A 26 -3.66 3.94 3.69
CA ASN A 26 -4.29 4.28 4.97
C ASN A 26 -3.28 4.36 6.12
N GLU A 27 -2.29 3.48 6.15
CA GLU A 27 -1.18 3.53 7.11
C GLU A 27 -0.44 4.87 7.05
N ARG A 28 -0.15 5.38 5.85
CA ARG A 28 0.49 6.69 5.68
C ARG A 28 -0.40 7.84 6.14
N VAL A 29 -1.71 7.78 5.88
CA VAL A 29 -2.68 8.78 6.38
C VAL A 29 -2.68 8.83 7.91
N LEU A 30 -2.70 7.66 8.56
CA LEU A 30 -2.64 7.57 10.02
C LEU A 30 -1.29 8.03 10.59
N ALA A 31 -0.19 7.80 9.88
CA ALA A 31 1.12 8.30 10.29
C ALA A 31 1.19 9.85 10.27
N GLU A 32 0.54 10.51 9.30
CA GLU A 32 0.40 11.97 9.28
C GLU A 32 -0.45 12.48 10.45
N ALA A 33 -1.54 11.78 10.77
CA ALA A 33 -2.41 12.12 11.89
C ALA A 33 -1.71 12.02 13.26
N GLN A 34 -0.68 11.18 13.38
CA GLN A 34 0.07 10.98 14.63
C GLN A 34 1.23 11.96 14.81
N ARG A 35 1.68 12.62 13.74
CA ARG A 35 2.89 13.45 13.78
C ARG A 35 2.67 14.74 14.57
N GLU A 36 3.51 14.99 15.56
CA GLU A 36 3.41 16.18 16.42
C GLU A 36 3.72 17.50 15.69
N SER A 37 4.50 17.43 14.61
CA SER A 37 4.80 18.60 13.77
C SER A 37 3.61 19.06 12.92
N VAL A 38 2.54 18.26 12.85
CA VAL A 38 1.31 18.60 12.11
C VAL A 38 0.36 19.31 13.08
N PRO A 39 -0.16 20.51 12.74
CA PRO A 39 -1.13 21.21 13.56
C PRO A 39 -2.33 20.34 13.93
N LEU A 40 -2.86 20.51 15.15
CA LEU A 40 -3.93 19.66 15.69
C LEU A 40 -5.15 19.55 14.75
N MET A 41 -5.57 20.65 14.14
CA MET A 41 -6.72 20.67 13.23
C MET A 41 -6.45 19.87 11.93
N GLU A 42 -5.20 19.80 11.48
CA GLU A 42 -4.81 18.99 10.31
C GLU A 42 -4.78 17.50 10.65
N ARG A 43 -4.33 17.15 11.85
CA ARG A 43 -4.37 15.77 12.36
C ARG A 43 -5.81 15.23 12.41
N ILE A 44 -6.76 16.05 12.86
CA ILE A 44 -8.19 15.70 12.85
C ILE A 44 -8.71 15.50 11.42
N ARG A 45 -8.29 16.34 10.47
CA ARG A 45 -8.65 16.16 9.06
C ARG A 45 -8.12 14.84 8.49
N PHE A 46 -6.89 14.44 8.82
CA PHE A 46 -6.37 13.12 8.43
C PHE A 46 -7.19 11.97 9.03
N LEU A 47 -7.65 12.10 10.28
CA LEU A 47 -8.54 11.10 10.89
C LEU A 47 -9.93 11.03 10.24
N SER A 48 -10.43 12.13 9.65
CA SER A 48 -11.71 12.11 8.91
C SER A 48 -11.61 11.53 7.49
N ILE A 49 -10.38 11.37 6.98
CA ILE A 49 -10.12 10.75 5.67
C ILE A 49 -10.06 9.22 5.80
N TYR A 50 -9.60 8.73 6.95
CA TYR A 50 -9.62 7.31 7.31
C TYR A 50 -11.05 6.81 7.53
#